data_AF-A0A4Z1E9L9-F1
#
_entry.id   AF-A0A4Z1E9L9-F1
#
_cell.length_a   1.000
_cell.length_b   1.000
_cell.length_c   1.000
_cell.angle_alpha   90.00
_cell.angle_beta   90.00
_cell.angle_gamma   90.00
#
_symmetry.space_group_name_H-M   'P 1'
#
loop_
_entity.id
_entity.type
_entity.pdbx_description
1 polymer ?
#
loop_
_entity_poly.entity_id
_entity_poly.type
_entity_poly.pdbx_seq_one_letter_code
_entity_poly.pdbx_strand_id
1 'polypeptide(L)'
;MANRMYAKRHVPGKGLGLIATIDIPRGTQILSESALILGPELLGEDLRPCISKQWSALTIQQQQDCFSFGHMHQCTSEYERLCVIFNTNCLPLKGAYILETGNPGGSQNRHKRGGLFPNACRINHACDRNAGAHWIESSQKIAVTALKDICKDEEITINYLGLNKTRRARRASLQRDFGFNCSCGLCSLPENESKIIDRQLSEIPKLSLFIFGRITASRRARPLRELHEFDQLVRLYNEQETGIATWGESIMVYGSECMEIQKWRYLVDKPTEYELFGHSTAWKTTVDEIPTGLSPEKFEAWLWRREQVRSVEQIVDFRSRAIFPPIIHLPFSNNSDYYETNEDSCSRARNHWCFFGKITHTTKFGKSSLAVKDVDGKEIKLAFGTEERGRELPPNRVVKGCTVAIINAKPYEFPIEDENYGGNIGILHDHELYLQTFFERAIRVERSDPSVFNRNEWSKSVSWMSEEISLAF
;
A
#
# COMPACT_ATOMS: atom_id res chain seq x y z
N MET A 1 40.13 -18.35 9.45
CA MET A 1 39.29 -17.18 9.13
C MET A 1 37.85 -17.60 9.36
N ALA A 2 37.08 -16.87 10.17
CA ALA A 2 35.68 -17.20 10.39
C ALA A 2 34.95 -17.25 9.03
N ASN A 3 34.22 -18.32 8.76
CA ASN A 3 33.48 -18.50 7.52
C ASN A 3 32.36 -17.45 7.51
N ARG A 4 32.61 -16.29 6.88
CA ARG A 4 31.62 -15.21 6.80
C ARG A 4 30.40 -15.74 6.06
N MET A 5 29.19 -15.45 6.56
CA MET A 5 27.92 -15.88 5.97
C MET A 5 27.68 -15.29 4.56
N TYR A 6 28.48 -14.30 4.17
CA TYR A 6 28.40 -13.63 2.87
C TYR A 6 29.78 -13.33 2.28
N ALA A 7 29.81 -13.17 0.95
CA ALA A 7 30.96 -12.72 0.19
C ALA A 7 30.57 -11.60 -0.78
N LYS A 8 31.46 -10.62 -0.98
CA LYS A 8 31.30 -9.59 -2.03
C LYS A 8 31.59 -10.23 -3.39
N ARG A 9 30.62 -10.23 -4.30
CA ARG A 9 30.79 -10.76 -5.67
C ARG A 9 30.20 -9.79 -6.69
N HIS A 10 30.68 -9.84 -7.92
CA HIS A 10 30.06 -9.12 -9.02
C HIS A 10 28.74 -9.79 -9.40
N VAL A 11 27.68 -8.99 -9.49
CA VAL A 11 26.33 -9.38 -9.86
C VAL A 11 26.02 -8.76 -11.23
N PRO A 12 25.67 -9.57 -12.25
CA PRO A 12 25.37 -9.08 -13.59
C PRO A 12 24.34 -7.94 -13.57
N GLY A 13 24.68 -6.80 -14.16
CA GLY A 13 23.79 -5.63 -14.25
C GLY A 13 23.59 -4.84 -12.95
N LYS A 14 24.18 -5.25 -11.82
CA LYS A 14 24.04 -4.56 -10.52
C LYS A 14 25.38 -4.15 -9.87
N GLY A 15 26.52 -4.47 -10.49
CA GLY A 15 27.84 -4.17 -9.92
C GLY A 15 28.21 -5.14 -8.80
N LEU A 16 28.74 -4.66 -7.68
CA LEU A 16 29.09 -5.52 -6.54
C LEU A 16 27.89 -5.71 -5.61
N GLY A 17 27.61 -6.96 -5.24
CA GLY A 17 26.58 -7.33 -4.26
C GLY A 17 27.12 -8.28 -3.19
N LEU A 18 26.31 -8.55 -2.16
CA LEU A 18 26.61 -9.57 -1.16
C LEU A 18 25.89 -10.88 -1.52
N ILE A 19 26.65 -11.97 -1.61
CA ILE A 19 26.13 -13.31 -1.91
C ILE A 19 26.30 -14.20 -0.69
N ALA A 20 25.25 -14.94 -0.32
CA ALA A 20 25.30 -15.90 0.78
C ALA A 20 26.31 -17.03 0.48
N THR A 21 27.13 -17.39 1.46
CA THR A 21 28.14 -18.48 1.33
C THR A 21 27.69 -19.79 1.96
N ILE A 22 26.63 -19.72 2.75
CA ILE A 22 25.93 -20.80 3.45
C ILE A 22 24.42 -20.51 3.39
N ASP A 23 23.60 -21.50 3.75
CA ASP A 23 22.18 -21.25 3.99
C ASP A 23 22.02 -20.38 5.25
N ILE A 24 21.24 -19.32 5.14
CA ILE A 24 21.00 -18.35 6.22
C ILE A 24 19.52 -18.42 6.61
N PRO A 25 19.21 -18.96 7.80
CA PRO A 25 17.83 -19.00 8.29
C PRO A 25 17.24 -17.61 8.51
N ARG A 26 15.92 -17.48 8.34
CA ARG A 26 15.13 -16.30 8.71
C ARG A 26 15.45 -15.84 10.14
N GLY A 27 15.53 -14.53 10.33
CA GLY A 27 15.84 -13.90 11.62
C GLY A 27 17.33 -13.85 11.97
N THR A 28 18.21 -14.43 11.14
CA THR A 28 19.66 -14.36 11.37
C THR A 28 20.19 -12.95 11.12
N GLN A 29 20.94 -12.40 12.07
CA GLN A 29 21.73 -11.19 11.85
C GLN A 29 22.94 -11.51 10.96
N ILE A 30 22.87 -11.09 9.70
CA ILE A 30 23.88 -11.36 8.66
C ILE A 30 25.16 -10.56 8.92
N LEU A 31 25.02 -9.29 9.29
CA LEU A 31 26.14 -8.41 9.67
C LEU A 31 25.68 -7.30 10.62
N SER A 32 26.63 -6.75 11.36
CA SER A 32 26.47 -5.52 12.15
C SER A 32 27.77 -4.73 12.09
N GLU A 33 27.70 -3.47 11.67
CA GLU A 33 28.89 -2.63 11.46
C GLU A 33 28.65 -1.14 11.76
N SER A 34 29.74 -0.45 12.11
CA SER A 34 29.75 0.99 12.35
C SER A 34 29.83 1.75 11.02
N ALA A 35 29.30 2.98 11.00
CA ALA A 35 29.38 3.84 9.83
C ALA A 35 30.82 4.30 9.56
N LEU A 36 31.16 4.46 8.28
CA LEU A 36 32.32 5.23 7.84
C LEU A 36 32.03 6.72 7.97
N ILE A 37 30.85 7.14 7.52
CA ILE A 37 30.41 8.54 7.52
C ILE A 37 28.94 8.58 7.90
N LEU A 38 28.58 9.47 8.81
CA LEU A 38 27.21 9.79 9.16
C LEU A 38 26.81 11.13 8.54
N GLY A 39 25.57 11.24 8.09
CA GLY A 39 24.98 12.50 7.64
C GLY A 39 24.70 13.44 8.81
N PRO A 40 24.32 14.71 8.51
CA PRO A 40 23.96 15.70 9.51
C PRO A 40 22.84 15.23 10.43
N GLU A 41 22.88 15.66 11.68
CA GLU A 41 21.89 15.31 12.71
C GLU A 41 20.67 16.22 12.65
N LEU A 42 20.88 17.51 12.39
CA LEU A 42 19.82 18.50 12.36
C LEU A 42 19.32 18.72 10.93
N LEU A 43 18.02 19.01 10.82
CA LEU A 43 17.41 19.36 9.55
C LEU A 43 18.04 20.64 8.98
N GLY A 44 18.40 20.60 7.70
CA GLY A 44 18.84 21.78 6.95
C GLY A 44 20.33 22.11 7.11
N GLU A 45 21.06 21.32 7.87
CA GLU A 45 22.53 21.40 7.89
C GLU A 45 23.11 20.99 6.54
N ASP A 46 24.16 21.71 6.13
CA ASP A 46 24.90 21.39 4.92
C ASP A 46 25.66 20.06 5.12
N LEU A 47 25.43 19.12 4.20
CA LEU A 47 26.10 17.83 4.15
C LEU A 47 27.61 17.98 4.04
N ARG A 48 28.07 19.02 3.34
CA ARG A 48 29.48 19.23 2.98
C ARG A 48 30.38 19.35 4.24
N PRO A 49 30.20 20.34 5.15
CA PRO A 49 31.00 20.42 6.38
C PRO A 49 30.99 19.12 7.20
N CYS A 50 29.84 18.44 7.27
CA CYS A 50 29.66 17.22 8.03
C CYS A 50 30.52 16.07 7.49
N ILE A 51 30.49 15.85 6.18
CA ILE A 51 31.31 14.84 5.51
C ILE A 51 32.80 15.21 5.61
N SER A 52 33.17 16.46 5.37
CA SER A 52 34.58 16.89 5.36
C SER A 52 35.28 16.64 6.69
N LYS A 53 34.58 16.91 7.80
CA LYS A 53 35.12 16.71 9.16
C LYS A 53 35.40 15.23 9.43
N GLN A 54 34.50 14.34 9.00
CA GLN A 54 34.64 12.90 9.19
C GLN A 54 35.67 12.28 8.25
N TRP A 55 35.75 12.76 7.00
CA TRP A 55 36.70 12.26 6.00
C TRP A 55 38.15 12.34 6.45
N SER A 56 38.54 13.46 7.06
CA SER A 56 39.90 13.68 7.58
C SER A 56 40.27 12.75 8.74
N ALA A 57 39.29 12.13 9.40
CA ALA A 57 39.50 11.17 10.48
C ALA A 57 39.57 9.71 9.99
N LEU A 58 39.24 9.45 8.72
CA LEU A 58 39.29 8.12 8.13
C LEU A 58 40.73 7.68 7.83
N THR A 59 41.00 6.39 8.03
CA THR A 59 42.23 5.76 7.53
C THR A 59 42.27 5.72 6.00
N ILE A 60 43.46 5.59 5.41
CA ILE A 60 43.63 5.46 3.94
C ILE A 60 42.78 4.31 3.39
N GLN A 61 42.71 3.18 4.09
CA GLN A 61 41.90 2.03 3.67
C GLN A 61 40.39 2.36 3.67
N GLN A 62 39.90 3.08 4.68
CA GLN A 62 38.50 3.50 4.73
C GLN A 62 38.15 4.52 3.63
N GLN A 63 39.08 5.42 3.31
CA GLN A 63 38.92 6.36 2.20
C GLN A 63 38.85 5.63 0.85
N GLN A 64 39.72 4.64 0.63
CA GLN A 64 39.67 3.77 -0.56
C GLN A 64 38.35 2.98 -0.63
N ASP A 65 37.88 2.45 0.50
CA ASP A 65 36.59 1.76 0.58
C ASP A 65 35.44 2.70 0.19
N CYS A 66 35.41 3.94 0.69
CA CYS A 66 34.43 4.95 0.30
C CYS A 66 34.46 5.25 -1.22
N PHE A 67 35.64 5.46 -1.80
CA PHE A 67 35.75 5.76 -3.24
C PHE A 67 35.51 4.56 -4.17
N SER A 68 35.39 3.35 -3.62
CA SER A 68 35.01 2.16 -4.37
C SER A 68 33.49 1.97 -4.52
N PHE A 69 32.67 2.83 -3.92
CA PHE A 69 31.22 2.83 -4.15
C PHE A 69 30.88 3.40 -5.54
N GLY A 70 29.85 2.84 -6.16
CA GLY A 70 29.29 3.38 -7.39
C GLY A 70 28.62 4.73 -7.15
N HIS A 71 28.66 5.61 -8.14
CA HIS A 71 27.91 6.85 -8.10
C HIS A 71 27.33 7.14 -9.49
N MET A 72 26.12 7.67 -9.51
CA MET A 72 25.60 8.33 -10.70
C MET A 72 26.05 9.79 -10.66
N HIS A 73 26.21 10.44 -11.81
CA HIS A 73 26.74 11.81 -12.00
C HIS A 73 28.27 11.89 -12.18
N GLN A 74 28.67 12.68 -13.18
CA GLN A 74 30.05 13.10 -13.38
C GLN A 74 30.43 14.06 -12.26
N CYS A 75 31.62 13.87 -11.70
CA CYS A 75 32.12 14.71 -10.61
C CYS A 75 33.32 15.50 -11.12
N THR A 76 33.37 16.78 -10.76
CA THR A 76 34.44 17.71 -11.14
C THR A 76 35.56 17.78 -10.09
N SER A 77 35.31 17.23 -8.90
CA SER A 77 36.29 17.13 -7.81
C SER A 77 36.10 15.86 -6.98
N GLU A 78 37.14 15.44 -6.25
CA GLU A 78 37.07 14.31 -5.30
C GLU A 78 36.07 14.57 -4.16
N TYR A 79 35.90 15.84 -3.78
CA TYR A 79 34.97 16.24 -2.73
C TYR A 79 33.51 16.16 -3.17
N GLU A 80 33.22 16.62 -4.39
CA GLU A 80 31.92 16.42 -5.01
C GLU A 80 31.62 14.93 -5.17
N ARG A 81 32.61 14.15 -5.61
CA ARG A 81 32.50 12.69 -5.71
C ARG A 81 32.07 12.04 -4.40
N LEU A 82 32.65 12.45 -3.28
CA LEU A 82 32.28 11.92 -1.97
C LEU A 82 30.82 12.25 -1.58
N CYS A 83 30.37 13.48 -1.83
CA CYS A 83 28.99 13.88 -1.56
C CYS A 83 27.99 13.09 -2.42
N VAL A 84 28.31 12.90 -3.70
CA VAL A 84 27.47 12.12 -4.62
C VAL A 84 27.44 10.64 -4.23
N ILE A 85 28.59 10.06 -3.85
CA ILE A 85 28.67 8.69 -3.30
C ILE A 85 27.77 8.57 -2.07
N PHE A 86 27.87 9.51 -1.13
CA PHE A 86 27.05 9.49 0.07
C PHE A 86 25.56 9.54 -0.27
N ASN A 87 25.12 10.50 -1.09
CA ASN A 87 23.71 10.65 -1.47
C ASN A 87 23.14 9.43 -2.21
N THR A 88 23.97 8.71 -2.96
CA THR A 88 23.53 7.54 -3.74
C THR A 88 23.51 6.26 -2.90
N ASN A 89 24.39 6.11 -1.91
CA ASN A 89 24.64 4.83 -1.24
C ASN A 89 24.25 4.82 0.24
N CYS A 90 24.02 5.98 0.88
CA CYS A 90 23.77 6.00 2.32
C CYS A 90 22.48 5.24 2.67
N LEU A 91 22.52 4.52 3.80
CA LEU A 91 21.35 3.87 4.38
C LEU A 91 20.72 4.77 5.44
N PRO A 92 19.38 4.80 5.55
CA PRO A 92 18.70 5.60 6.56
C PRO A 92 18.98 5.06 7.98
N LEU A 93 19.27 5.97 8.93
CA LEU A 93 19.58 5.64 10.32
C LEU A 93 18.39 5.69 11.26
N LYS A 94 17.28 6.30 10.87
CA LYS A 94 16.02 6.09 11.58
C LYS A 94 15.16 5.26 10.68
N GLY A 95 14.56 4.22 11.28
CA GLY A 95 13.65 3.31 10.61
C GLY A 95 12.78 4.11 9.66
N ALA A 96 12.58 3.59 8.46
CA ALA A 96 11.53 4.07 7.60
C ALA A 96 10.22 3.88 8.35
N TYR A 97 9.86 4.84 9.21
CA TYR A 97 8.49 5.08 9.58
C TYR A 97 7.79 5.29 8.24
N ILE A 98 7.02 4.28 7.85
CA ILE A 98 5.98 4.42 6.84
C ILE A 98 4.83 5.14 7.54
N LEU A 99 5.05 6.42 7.81
CA LEU A 99 4.03 7.45 7.96
C LEU A 99 4.64 8.76 7.44
N GLU A 100 5.21 8.73 6.23
CA GLU A 100 5.29 9.95 5.43
C GLU A 100 4.00 10.02 4.62
N THR A 101 3.01 10.57 5.31
CA THR A 101 1.77 11.12 4.80
C THR A 101 2.04 12.09 3.65
N GLY A 102 1.43 11.79 2.49
CA GLY A 102 0.97 12.76 1.51
C GLY A 102 1.99 13.75 0.95
N ASN A 103 2.64 13.41 -0.16
CA ASN A 103 2.63 14.33 -1.29
C ASN A 103 2.85 13.62 -2.64
N PRO A 104 1.88 13.62 -3.57
CA PRO A 104 2.04 13.04 -4.89
C PRO A 104 2.79 13.94 -5.89
N GLY A 105 3.30 15.10 -5.48
CA GLY A 105 3.99 16.04 -6.38
C GLY A 105 5.21 16.68 -5.74
N GLY A 106 6.38 16.43 -6.34
CA GLY A 106 7.54 17.33 -6.30
C GLY A 106 8.40 17.38 -5.01
N SER A 107 9.71 17.18 -5.20
CA SER A 107 10.81 17.40 -4.25
C SER A 107 10.90 16.45 -3.04
N GLN A 108 11.57 15.33 -3.28
CA GLN A 108 12.24 14.50 -2.28
C GLN A 108 13.24 15.37 -1.50
N ASN A 109 13.04 15.58 -0.18
CA ASN A 109 14.09 15.83 0.83
C ASN A 109 13.50 16.36 2.15
N ARG A 110 12.55 15.64 2.74
CA ARG A 110 12.18 15.81 4.15
C ARG A 110 12.58 14.56 4.92
N HIS A 111 13.76 14.62 5.53
CA HIS A 111 14.19 13.87 6.73
C HIS A 111 14.46 12.35 6.64
N LYS A 112 15.75 11.97 6.65
CA LYS A 112 16.32 10.87 7.47
C LYS A 112 17.84 11.02 7.47
N ARG A 113 18.46 11.14 8.65
CA ARG A 113 19.93 11.05 8.78
C ARG A 113 20.37 9.74 8.13
N GLY A 114 21.35 9.80 7.22
CA GLY A 114 21.89 8.63 6.53
C GLY A 114 23.27 8.24 7.07
N GLY A 115 23.71 7.03 6.78
CA GLY A 115 25.08 6.59 7.03
C GLY A 115 25.65 5.82 5.85
N LEU A 116 26.95 6.00 5.60
CA LEU A 116 27.71 5.20 4.64
C LEU A 116 28.44 4.09 5.41
N PHE A 117 28.24 2.85 5.00
CA PHE A 117 28.69 1.65 5.70
C PHE A 117 29.52 0.76 4.76
N PRO A 118 30.61 0.12 5.22
CA PRO A 118 31.54 -0.59 4.33
C PRO A 118 30.92 -1.71 3.48
N ASN A 119 30.01 -2.49 4.07
CA ASN A 119 29.39 -3.66 3.44
C ASN A 119 27.88 -3.50 3.26
N ALA A 120 27.16 -2.93 4.24
CA ALA A 120 25.71 -2.80 4.19
C ALA A 120 25.25 -1.94 3.00
N CYS A 121 25.99 -0.88 2.67
CA CYS A 121 25.71 -0.03 1.50
C CYS A 121 26.01 -0.71 0.14
N ARG A 122 26.57 -1.93 0.13
CA ARG A 122 26.80 -2.72 -1.10
C ARG A 122 25.69 -3.73 -1.36
N ILE A 123 24.70 -3.80 -0.49
CA ILE A 123 23.59 -4.73 -0.65
C ILE A 123 22.68 -4.19 -1.75
N ASN A 124 22.47 -4.97 -2.79
CA ASN A 124 21.69 -4.57 -3.96
C ASN A 124 20.19 -4.52 -3.68
N HIS A 125 19.48 -3.85 -4.58
CA HIS A 125 18.03 -3.76 -4.52
C HIS A 125 17.32 -5.02 -5.01
N ALA A 126 16.26 -5.39 -4.28
CA ALA A 126 15.13 -6.13 -4.81
C ALA A 126 13.83 -5.55 -4.22
N CYS A 127 12.74 -5.51 -4.99
CA CYS A 127 11.45 -5.03 -4.48
C CYS A 127 10.85 -6.03 -3.46
N ASP A 128 11.09 -7.31 -3.68
CA ASP A 128 10.76 -8.51 -2.89
C ASP A 128 11.96 -9.02 -2.05
N ARG A 129 12.72 -8.05 -1.50
CA ARG A 129 13.95 -8.26 -0.71
C ARG A 129 13.93 -9.46 0.23
N ASN A 130 15.09 -10.06 0.47
CA ASN A 130 15.25 -11.15 1.45
C ASN A 130 15.93 -10.70 2.77
N ALA A 131 16.44 -9.47 2.85
CA ALA A 131 17.01 -8.90 4.07
C ALA A 131 16.50 -7.49 4.38
N GLY A 132 16.59 -7.08 5.65
CA GLY A 132 16.26 -5.73 6.12
C GLY A 132 17.46 -5.09 6.82
N ALA A 133 17.75 -3.82 6.48
CA ALA A 133 18.76 -3.02 7.15
C ALA A 133 18.10 -2.06 8.15
N HIS A 134 18.60 -2.02 9.37
CA HIS A 134 18.09 -1.17 10.45
C HIS A 134 19.23 -0.64 11.31
N TRP A 135 19.00 0.52 11.92
CA TRP A 135 19.95 1.16 12.81
C TRP A 135 19.63 0.83 14.26
N ILE A 136 20.66 0.45 15.01
CA ILE A 136 20.57 0.13 16.43
C ILE A 136 21.15 1.32 17.20
N GLU A 137 20.26 2.15 17.76
CA GLU A 137 20.64 3.39 18.45
C GLU A 137 21.55 3.13 19.67
N SER A 138 21.31 2.06 20.43
CA SER A 138 22.11 1.72 21.63
C SER A 138 23.57 1.40 21.31
N SER A 139 23.84 0.83 20.13
CA SER A 139 25.19 0.44 19.70
C SER A 139 25.78 1.33 18.61
N GLN A 140 24.99 2.27 18.08
CA GLN A 140 25.34 3.13 16.94
C GLN A 140 25.88 2.32 15.74
N LYS A 141 25.17 1.25 15.37
CA LYS A 141 25.52 0.35 14.26
C LYS A 141 24.33 0.10 13.36
N ILE A 142 24.62 -0.10 12.07
CA ILE A 142 23.65 -0.74 11.18
C ILE A 142 23.73 -2.25 11.38
N ALA A 143 22.59 -2.91 11.40
CA ALA A 143 22.50 -4.35 11.33
C ALA A 143 21.61 -4.76 10.16
N VAL A 144 21.97 -5.89 9.54
CA VAL A 144 21.23 -6.48 8.42
C VAL A 144 20.76 -7.85 8.87
N THR A 145 19.46 -8.09 8.79
CA THR A 145 18.81 -9.32 9.25
C THR A 145 18.04 -9.99 8.11
N ALA A 146 18.13 -11.30 8.02
CA ALA A 146 17.38 -12.10 7.05
C ALA A 146 15.88 -12.06 7.38
N LEU A 147 15.05 -11.66 6.42
CA LEU A 147 13.58 -11.59 6.56
C LEU A 147 12.90 -12.91 6.16
N LYS A 148 13.59 -13.71 5.37
CA LYS A 148 13.25 -15.08 4.97
C LYS A 148 14.51 -15.94 4.92
N ASP A 149 14.35 -17.24 4.76
CA ASP A 149 15.48 -18.12 4.52
C ASP A 149 16.18 -17.71 3.22
N ILE A 150 17.51 -17.63 3.25
CA ILE A 150 18.34 -17.26 2.10
C ILE A 150 19.22 -18.46 1.79
N CYS A 151 19.08 -19.03 0.60
CA CYS A 151 19.87 -20.19 0.19
C CYS A 151 21.34 -19.79 -0.04
N LYS A 152 22.24 -20.74 0.14
CA LYS A 152 23.63 -20.58 -0.32
C LYS A 152 23.67 -20.15 -1.79
N ASP A 153 24.58 -19.24 -2.10
CA ASP A 153 24.79 -18.63 -3.41
C ASP A 153 23.65 -17.69 -3.90
N GLU A 154 22.61 -17.47 -3.08
CA GLU A 154 21.60 -16.43 -3.32
C GLU A 154 22.15 -15.02 -2.99
N GLU A 155 21.69 -14.02 -3.74
CA GLU A 155 22.02 -12.62 -3.47
C GLU A 155 21.23 -12.10 -2.26
N ILE A 156 21.94 -11.53 -1.29
CA ILE A 156 21.32 -10.79 -0.18
C ILE A 156 20.90 -9.43 -0.73
N THR A 157 19.64 -9.06 -0.52
CA THR A 157 19.02 -7.85 -1.10
C THR A 157 18.22 -7.06 -0.07
N ILE A 158 18.13 -5.74 -0.25
CA ILE A 158 17.29 -4.83 0.52
C ILE A 158 16.37 -4.01 -0.41
N ASN A 159 15.42 -3.27 0.15
CA ASN A 159 14.55 -2.36 -0.62
C ASN A 159 15.03 -0.91 -0.45
N TYR A 160 15.26 -0.20 -1.57
CA TYR A 160 15.75 1.18 -1.59
C TYR A 160 14.64 2.23 -1.59
N LEU A 161 13.44 1.87 -2.04
CA LEU A 161 12.39 2.82 -2.43
C LEU A 161 11.31 3.00 -1.37
N GLY A 162 11.37 2.23 -0.28
CA GLY A 162 10.24 2.01 0.61
C GLY A 162 9.26 0.98 0.05
N LEU A 163 8.37 0.54 0.93
CA LEU A 163 7.32 -0.43 0.60
C LEU A 163 6.13 0.34 -0.04
N ASN A 164 5.27 -0.35 -0.79
CA ASN A 164 3.96 0.15 -1.23
C ASN A 164 3.87 1.01 -2.52
N LYS A 165 4.88 0.94 -3.41
CA LYS A 165 4.85 1.62 -4.72
C LYS A 165 4.42 0.65 -5.83
N THR A 166 3.75 1.15 -6.89
CA THR A 166 3.42 0.35 -8.09
C THR A 166 4.65 -0.06 -8.90
N ARG A 167 4.59 -1.09 -9.75
CA ARG A 167 5.70 -1.54 -10.60
C ARG A 167 6.29 -0.40 -11.43
N ARG A 168 5.43 0.40 -12.05
CA ARG A 168 5.83 1.59 -12.80
C ARG A 168 6.55 2.60 -11.92
N ALA A 169 5.99 2.92 -10.75
CA ALA A 169 6.60 3.88 -9.81
C ALA A 169 7.93 3.37 -9.24
N ARG A 170 8.05 2.07 -8.95
CA ARG A 170 9.29 1.42 -8.50
C ARG A 170 10.37 1.56 -9.59
N ARG A 171 10.08 1.11 -10.82
CA ARG A 171 11.02 1.19 -11.96
C ARG A 171 11.40 2.62 -12.31
N ALA A 172 10.44 3.54 -12.37
CA ALA A 172 10.72 4.94 -12.66
C ALA A 172 11.63 5.58 -11.59
N SER A 173 11.42 5.25 -10.32
CA SER A 173 12.29 5.75 -9.24
C SER A 173 13.69 5.15 -9.31
N LEU A 174 13.81 3.84 -9.55
CA LEU A 174 15.13 3.20 -9.70
C LEU A 174 15.88 3.71 -10.92
N GLN A 175 15.20 3.93 -12.03
CA GLN A 175 15.83 4.47 -13.23
C GLN A 175 16.32 5.90 -13.02
N ARG A 176 15.53 6.73 -12.33
CA ARG A 176 15.88 8.13 -12.05
C ARG A 176 16.98 8.26 -10.99
N ASP A 177 16.86 7.51 -9.90
CA ASP A 177 17.64 7.71 -8.68
C ASP A 177 18.86 6.74 -8.61
N PHE A 178 18.83 5.62 -9.35
CA PHE A 178 19.91 4.61 -9.37
C PHE A 178 20.33 4.13 -10.78
N GLY A 179 19.64 4.53 -11.84
CA GLY A 179 20.08 4.30 -13.23
C GLY A 179 19.78 2.91 -13.80
N PHE A 180 18.97 2.09 -13.14
CA PHE A 180 18.67 0.74 -13.60
C PHE A 180 17.19 0.38 -13.57
N ASN A 181 16.80 -0.60 -14.41
CA ASN A 181 15.49 -1.22 -14.39
C ASN A 181 15.50 -2.51 -13.57
N CYS A 182 14.62 -2.61 -12.57
CA CYS A 182 14.55 -3.79 -11.72
C CYS A 182 13.90 -4.99 -12.43
N SER A 183 14.54 -6.14 -12.28
CA SER A 183 14.13 -7.47 -12.79
C SER A 183 13.93 -8.51 -11.68
N CYS A 184 13.74 -8.07 -10.43
CA CYS A 184 13.41 -8.96 -9.30
C CYS A 184 12.08 -9.71 -9.52
N GLY A 185 11.76 -10.71 -8.69
CA GLY A 185 10.56 -11.54 -8.84
C GLY A 185 9.29 -10.69 -8.95
N LEU A 186 9.12 -9.72 -8.05
CA LEU A 186 7.99 -8.77 -8.07
C LEU A 186 7.90 -7.93 -9.36
N CYS A 187 9.04 -7.50 -9.89
CA CYS A 187 9.08 -6.69 -11.11
C CYS A 187 9.01 -7.53 -12.38
N SER A 188 9.22 -8.84 -12.29
CA SER A 188 9.18 -9.79 -13.39
C SER A 188 7.85 -10.53 -13.51
N LEU A 189 6.90 -10.30 -12.59
CA LEU A 189 5.55 -10.82 -12.66
C LEU A 189 4.85 -10.46 -14.00
N PRO A 190 3.96 -11.35 -14.49
CA PRO A 190 3.02 -11.04 -15.56
C PRO A 190 2.17 -9.80 -15.24
N GLU A 191 1.68 -9.12 -16.28
CA GLU A 191 1.01 -7.82 -16.14
C GLU A 191 -0.26 -7.88 -15.26
N ASN A 192 -1.07 -8.91 -15.44
CA ASN A 192 -2.28 -9.16 -14.64
C ASN A 192 -1.96 -9.39 -13.15
N GLU A 193 -0.91 -10.17 -12.85
CA GLU A 193 -0.48 -10.42 -11.46
C GLU A 193 0.12 -9.14 -10.85
N SER A 194 0.96 -8.43 -11.60
CA SER A 194 1.53 -7.15 -11.15
C SER A 194 0.44 -6.13 -10.80
N LYS A 195 -0.66 -6.07 -11.56
CA LYS A 195 -1.79 -5.17 -11.27
C LYS A 195 -2.49 -5.51 -9.95
N ILE A 196 -2.66 -6.80 -9.65
CA ILE A 196 -3.25 -7.26 -8.38
C ILE A 196 -2.35 -6.86 -7.21
N ILE A 197 -1.04 -7.10 -7.34
CA ILE A 197 -0.05 -6.75 -6.34
C ILE A 197 0.02 -5.23 -6.13
N ASP A 198 0.09 -4.46 -7.20
CA ASP A 198 0.15 -2.99 -7.13
C ASP A 198 -1.11 -2.42 -6.43
N ARG A 199 -2.28 -3.05 -6.63
CA ARG A 199 -3.50 -2.72 -5.87
C ARG A 199 -3.29 -2.95 -4.38
N GLN A 200 -2.91 -4.17 -4.00
CA GLN A 200 -2.71 -4.56 -2.60
C GLN A 200 -1.71 -3.64 -1.90
N LEU A 201 -0.57 -3.37 -2.56
CA LEU A 201 0.45 -2.44 -2.08
C LEU A 201 -0.08 -1.01 -1.91
N SER A 202 -0.93 -0.51 -2.82
CA SER A 202 -1.51 0.83 -2.71
C SER A 202 -2.52 0.98 -1.58
N GLU A 203 -3.12 -0.11 -1.11
CA GLU A 203 -4.09 -0.10 -0.01
C GLU A 203 -3.42 -0.01 1.35
N ILE A 204 -2.23 -0.59 1.51
CA ILE A 204 -1.46 -0.58 2.77
C ILE A 204 -1.30 0.85 3.35
N PRO A 205 -0.77 1.86 2.62
CA PRO A 205 -0.57 3.18 3.19
C PRO A 205 -1.90 3.89 3.50
N LYS A 206 -2.96 3.66 2.71
CA LYS A 206 -4.28 4.24 2.96
C LYS A 206 -4.89 3.68 4.24
N LEU A 207 -4.82 2.35 4.40
CA LEU A 207 -5.35 1.64 5.54
C LEU A 207 -4.57 1.96 6.82
N SER A 208 -3.24 1.95 6.73
CA SER A 208 -2.34 2.34 7.82
C SER A 208 -2.62 3.77 8.30
N LEU A 209 -2.61 4.75 7.38
CA LEU A 209 -2.89 6.14 7.71
C LEU A 209 -4.24 6.28 8.41
N PHE A 210 -5.26 5.66 7.83
CA PHE A 210 -6.60 5.75 8.38
C PHE A 210 -6.68 5.17 9.80
N ILE A 211 -6.17 3.96 10.02
CA ILE A 211 -6.19 3.29 11.33
C ILE A 211 -5.42 4.09 12.38
N PHE A 212 -4.18 4.47 12.09
CA PHE A 212 -3.30 5.09 13.08
C PHE A 212 -3.61 6.58 13.33
N GLY A 213 -4.18 7.28 12.35
CA GLY A 213 -4.60 8.68 12.50
C GLY A 213 -6.00 8.88 13.09
N ARG A 214 -6.73 7.83 13.49
CA ARG A 214 -8.08 7.97 14.09
C ARG A 214 -8.03 8.56 15.51
N ILE A 215 -8.91 9.55 15.78
CA ILE A 215 -9.21 9.98 17.16
C ILE A 215 -9.77 8.82 17.99
N THR A 216 -9.48 8.83 19.28
CA THR A 216 -9.97 7.86 20.28
C THR A 216 -11.51 7.72 20.30
N ALA A 217 -12.27 8.78 20.02
CA ALA A 217 -13.73 8.70 19.96
C ALA A 217 -14.24 7.81 18.82
N SER A 218 -13.58 7.82 17.67
CA SER A 218 -13.95 7.03 16.48
C SER A 218 -13.66 5.54 16.67
N ARG A 219 -12.53 5.20 17.31
CA ARG A 219 -12.16 3.81 17.66
C ARG A 219 -13.23 3.12 18.53
N ARG A 220 -13.84 3.88 19.45
CA ARG A 220 -14.90 3.38 20.35
C ARG A 220 -16.23 3.08 19.65
N ALA A 221 -16.55 3.76 18.54
CA ALA A 221 -17.87 3.66 17.92
C ALA A 221 -18.07 2.39 17.07
N ARG A 222 -16.99 1.83 16.48
CA ARG A 222 -17.08 0.69 15.56
C ARG A 222 -15.89 -0.28 15.72
N PRO A 223 -15.75 -0.94 16.88
CA PRO A 223 -14.57 -1.75 17.17
C PRO A 223 -14.41 -2.95 16.21
N LEU A 224 -15.48 -3.46 15.59
CA LEU A 224 -15.42 -4.70 14.79
C LEU A 224 -14.81 -4.39 13.43
N ARG A 225 -15.24 -3.26 12.89
CA ARG A 225 -14.69 -2.69 11.68
C ARG A 225 -13.21 -2.37 11.86
N GLU A 226 -12.82 -1.80 13.00
CA GLU A 226 -11.41 -1.55 13.30
C GLU A 226 -10.61 -2.86 13.34
N LEU A 227 -11.11 -3.89 14.03
CA LEU A 227 -10.49 -5.22 14.04
C LEU A 227 -10.33 -5.80 12.63
N HIS A 228 -11.35 -5.70 11.77
CA HIS A 228 -11.30 -6.17 10.38
C HIS A 228 -10.34 -5.35 9.51
N GLU A 229 -10.26 -4.04 9.73
CA GLU A 229 -9.30 -3.16 9.06
C GLU A 229 -7.86 -3.49 9.48
N PHE A 230 -7.61 -3.77 10.76
CA PHE A 230 -6.33 -4.28 11.25
C PHE A 230 -6.01 -5.67 10.67
N ASP A 231 -6.97 -6.60 10.65
CA ASP A 231 -6.82 -7.93 10.04
C ASP A 231 -6.42 -7.79 8.56
N GLN A 232 -7.14 -6.96 7.81
CA GLN A 232 -6.85 -6.68 6.40
C GLN A 232 -5.43 -6.12 6.24
N LEU A 233 -5.01 -5.18 7.09
CA LEU A 233 -3.66 -4.62 7.05
C LEU A 233 -2.60 -5.70 7.30
N VAL A 234 -2.78 -6.52 8.33
CA VAL A 234 -1.87 -7.63 8.68
C VAL A 234 -1.76 -8.63 7.53
N ARG A 235 -2.89 -9.00 6.92
CA ARG A 235 -2.92 -9.90 5.77
C ARG A 235 -2.22 -9.32 4.54
N LEU A 236 -2.49 -8.07 4.19
CA LEU A 236 -1.83 -7.39 3.07
C LEU A 236 -0.32 -7.34 3.25
N TYR A 237 0.15 -7.10 4.48
CA TYR A 237 1.57 -7.24 4.77
C TYR A 237 2.04 -8.67 4.51
N ASN A 238 1.40 -9.69 5.12
CA ASN A 238 1.77 -11.11 5.03
C ASN A 238 1.83 -11.65 3.60
N GLU A 239 0.78 -11.41 2.80
CA GLU A 239 0.64 -11.92 1.43
C GLU A 239 1.71 -11.38 0.48
N GLN A 240 2.20 -10.18 0.72
CA GLN A 240 3.19 -9.55 -0.15
C GLN A 240 4.62 -10.04 0.09
N GLU A 241 4.83 -10.98 1.02
CA GLU A 241 6.13 -11.30 1.63
C GLU A 241 6.93 -10.06 2.12
N THR A 242 6.30 -8.87 2.07
CA THR A 242 6.54 -7.75 2.96
C THR A 242 6.02 -8.03 4.38
N GLY A 243 5.63 -9.30 4.62
CA GLY A 243 4.96 -9.84 5.79
C GLY A 243 5.48 -9.29 7.07
N ILE A 244 4.61 -8.58 7.80
CA ILE A 244 4.90 -8.14 9.16
C ILE A 244 6.09 -7.15 9.24
N ALA A 245 6.58 -6.59 8.12
CA ALA A 245 7.84 -5.83 8.08
C ALA A 245 7.83 -4.41 8.68
N THR A 246 6.81 -4.06 9.46
CA THR A 246 6.76 -2.76 10.16
C THR A 246 6.22 -2.82 11.60
N TRP A 247 5.44 -3.85 11.98
CA TRP A 247 4.81 -3.89 13.31
C TRP A 247 5.22 -5.12 14.15
N GLY A 248 5.08 -6.35 13.63
CA GLY A 248 5.55 -7.56 14.33
C GLY A 248 7.04 -7.87 14.10
N GLU A 249 7.64 -7.39 13.01
CA GLU A 249 9.09 -7.45 12.80
C GLU A 249 9.84 -6.53 13.73
N SER A 250 9.20 -5.64 14.49
CA SER A 250 9.91 -4.89 15.50
C SER A 250 10.71 -5.85 16.40
N ILE A 251 10.14 -7.00 16.77
CA ILE A 251 10.79 -8.03 17.59
C ILE A 251 12.00 -8.67 16.89
N MET A 252 11.91 -8.98 15.59
CA MET A 252 13.00 -9.64 14.85
C MET A 252 14.06 -8.66 14.31
N VAL A 253 13.66 -7.44 13.97
CA VAL A 253 14.48 -6.41 13.33
C VAL A 253 15.13 -5.51 14.38
N TYR A 254 14.47 -5.17 15.48
CA TYR A 254 15.12 -4.36 16.54
C TYR A 254 15.62 -5.19 17.73
N GLY A 255 15.37 -6.51 17.73
CA GLY A 255 15.59 -7.37 18.88
C GLY A 255 14.66 -7.04 20.06
N SER A 256 14.70 -7.83 21.12
CA SER A 256 13.89 -7.61 22.34
C SER A 256 14.18 -6.30 23.08
N GLU A 257 15.19 -5.55 22.66
CA GLU A 257 15.72 -4.37 23.35
C GLU A 257 15.17 -3.03 22.84
N CYS A 258 14.42 -2.99 21.73
CA CYS A 258 13.84 -1.73 21.28
C CYS A 258 12.69 -1.28 22.20
N MET A 259 12.73 0.01 22.54
CA MET A 259 11.81 0.65 23.49
C MET A 259 10.34 0.51 23.09
N GLU A 260 10.04 0.53 21.78
CA GLU A 260 8.69 0.31 21.24
C GLU A 260 8.17 -1.08 21.60
N ILE A 261 9.00 -2.12 21.43
CA ILE A 261 8.64 -3.51 21.70
C ILE A 261 8.52 -3.75 23.19
N GLN A 262 9.42 -3.16 23.99
CA GLN A 262 9.34 -3.23 25.44
C GLN A 262 8.02 -2.62 25.93
N LYS A 263 7.61 -1.48 25.36
CA LYS A 263 6.30 -0.87 25.62
C LYS A 263 5.15 -1.82 25.23
N TRP A 264 5.17 -2.39 24.02
CA TRP A 264 4.11 -3.31 23.60
C TRP A 264 4.07 -4.60 24.42
N ARG A 265 5.21 -5.19 24.77
CA ARG A 265 5.30 -6.36 25.67
C ARG A 265 4.73 -6.03 27.04
N TYR A 266 5.10 -4.87 27.60
CA TYR A 266 4.54 -4.39 28.87
C TYR A 266 3.01 -4.27 28.80
N LEU A 267 2.46 -3.74 27.70
CA LEU A 267 1.01 -3.62 27.52
C LEU A 267 0.31 -4.97 27.25
N VAL A 268 0.99 -5.96 26.66
CA VAL A 268 0.47 -7.32 26.53
C VAL A 268 0.39 -8.00 27.91
N ASP A 269 1.40 -7.81 28.75
CA ASP A 269 1.44 -8.37 30.11
C ASP A 269 0.49 -7.63 31.07
N LYS A 270 0.31 -6.31 30.88
CA LYS A 270 -0.54 -5.45 31.69
C LYS A 270 -1.47 -4.59 30.83
N PRO A 271 -2.50 -5.21 30.20
CA PRO A 271 -3.39 -4.49 29.30
C PRO A 271 -4.20 -3.40 30.01
N THR A 272 -4.40 -3.49 31.33
CA THR A 272 -5.07 -2.48 32.17
C THR A 272 -4.38 -1.12 32.17
N GLU A 273 -3.10 -1.07 31.85
CA GLU A 273 -2.30 0.16 31.78
C GLU A 273 -2.49 0.90 30.45
N TYR A 274 -3.13 0.25 29.46
CA TYR A 274 -3.46 0.91 28.21
C TYR A 274 -4.64 1.87 28.42
N GLU A 275 -4.50 3.11 27.95
CA GLU A 275 -5.49 4.18 28.19
C GLU A 275 -6.91 3.83 27.71
N LEU A 276 -7.05 2.93 26.73
CA LEU A 276 -8.34 2.51 26.19
C LEU A 276 -8.84 1.17 26.77
N PHE A 277 -8.16 0.61 27.77
CA PHE A 277 -8.58 -0.64 28.38
C PHE A 277 -9.96 -0.52 29.04
N GLY A 278 -10.81 -1.53 28.85
CA GLY A 278 -12.14 -1.60 29.46
C GLY A 278 -13.19 -0.64 28.88
N HIS A 279 -12.85 0.17 27.88
CA HIS A 279 -13.80 1.10 27.23
C HIS A 279 -14.89 0.39 26.40
N SER A 280 -14.68 -0.87 26.02
CA SER A 280 -15.69 -1.73 25.42
C SER A 280 -15.62 -3.12 26.06
N THR A 281 -16.78 -3.69 26.38
CA THR A 281 -16.93 -5.07 26.85
C THR A 281 -17.67 -5.95 25.84
N ALA A 282 -17.93 -5.44 24.63
CA ALA A 282 -18.78 -6.08 23.62
C ALA A 282 -18.35 -7.50 23.24
N TRP A 283 -17.04 -7.82 23.35
CA TRP A 283 -16.49 -9.16 23.15
C TRP A 283 -15.59 -9.59 24.29
N LYS A 284 -15.89 -9.14 25.51
CA LYS A 284 -15.21 -9.66 26.69
C LYS A 284 -15.45 -11.17 26.72
N THR A 285 -14.38 -11.94 26.59
CA THR A 285 -14.42 -13.40 26.65
C THR A 285 -13.68 -13.87 27.89
N THR A 286 -14.15 -14.98 28.46
CA THR A 286 -13.40 -15.69 29.51
C THR A 286 -12.39 -16.65 28.87
N VAL A 287 -11.36 -17.08 29.61
CA VAL A 287 -10.36 -18.03 29.09
C VAL A 287 -11.02 -19.33 28.63
N ASP A 288 -12.10 -19.75 29.31
CA ASP A 288 -12.85 -20.96 29.00
C ASP A 288 -13.72 -20.84 27.72
N GLU A 289 -13.97 -19.61 27.23
CA GLU A 289 -14.69 -19.35 25.98
C GLU A 289 -13.77 -19.37 24.75
N ILE A 290 -12.45 -19.51 24.95
CA ILE A 290 -11.49 -19.70 23.86
C ILE A 290 -11.73 -21.09 23.27
N PRO A 291 -12.10 -21.21 21.98
CA PRO A 291 -12.49 -22.49 21.41
C PRO A 291 -11.29 -23.45 21.31
N THR A 292 -11.35 -24.55 22.07
CA THR A 292 -10.37 -25.63 22.03
C THR A 292 -10.73 -26.64 20.95
N GLY A 293 -9.79 -26.98 20.05
CA GLY A 293 -9.99 -27.99 19.01
C GLY A 293 -10.39 -27.46 17.63
N LEU A 294 -10.32 -26.14 17.40
CA LEU A 294 -10.40 -25.59 16.04
C LEU A 294 -9.13 -25.91 15.24
N SER A 295 -9.25 -26.07 13.93
CA SER A 295 -8.08 -26.03 13.04
C SER A 295 -7.44 -24.63 13.08
N PRO A 296 -6.15 -24.48 12.74
CA PRO A 296 -5.49 -23.17 12.73
C PRO A 296 -6.25 -22.11 11.93
N GLU A 297 -6.84 -22.47 10.79
CA GLU A 297 -7.57 -21.55 9.91
C GLU A 297 -8.90 -21.11 10.54
N LYS A 298 -9.61 -22.04 11.20
CA LYS A 298 -10.86 -21.73 11.91
C LYS A 298 -10.59 -20.92 13.17
N PHE A 299 -9.48 -21.20 13.86
CA PHE A 299 -9.05 -20.41 15.01
C PHE A 299 -8.72 -18.98 14.61
N GLU A 300 -7.95 -18.79 13.53
CA GLU A 300 -7.68 -17.47 12.93
C GLU A 300 -8.97 -16.75 12.53
N ALA A 301 -9.91 -17.45 11.88
CA ALA A 301 -11.19 -16.86 11.52
C ALA A 301 -12.01 -16.41 12.75
N TRP A 302 -12.01 -17.20 13.82
CA TRP A 302 -12.65 -16.81 15.08
C TRP A 302 -11.93 -15.62 15.75
N LEU A 303 -10.59 -15.64 15.80
CA LEU A 303 -9.75 -14.62 16.44
C LEU A 303 -9.98 -13.24 15.81
N TRP A 304 -9.99 -13.19 14.48
CA TRP A 304 -10.23 -11.97 13.71
C TRP A 304 -11.71 -11.68 13.45
N ARG A 305 -12.63 -12.46 14.05
CA ARG A 305 -14.08 -12.36 13.85
C ARG A 305 -14.46 -12.33 12.36
N ARG A 306 -13.80 -13.16 11.54
CA ARG A 306 -14.04 -13.32 10.10
C ARG A 306 -15.29 -14.14 9.79
N GLU A 307 -15.89 -14.78 10.80
CA GLU A 307 -17.12 -15.56 10.60
C GLU A 307 -18.21 -14.68 9.96
N GLN A 308 -18.71 -15.14 8.81
CA GLN A 308 -19.65 -14.42 7.99
C GLN A 308 -20.95 -14.13 8.75
N VAL A 309 -21.53 -12.97 8.45
CA VAL A 309 -22.95 -12.70 8.65
C VAL A 309 -23.69 -13.91 8.08
N ARG A 310 -24.35 -14.71 8.92
CA ARG A 310 -24.99 -16.00 8.56
C ARG A 310 -26.15 -15.86 7.56
N SER A 311 -26.44 -14.65 7.13
CA SER A 311 -27.28 -14.31 6.00
C SER A 311 -26.75 -13.00 5.43
N VAL A 312 -26.17 -13.01 4.22
CA VAL A 312 -26.32 -11.84 3.37
C VAL A 312 -27.83 -11.65 3.29
N GLU A 313 -28.38 -10.60 3.92
CA GLU A 313 -29.80 -10.27 3.72
C GLU A 313 -29.97 -10.11 2.22
N GLN A 314 -30.61 -11.10 1.62
CA GLN A 314 -30.60 -11.37 0.19
C GLN A 314 -31.55 -10.44 -0.56
N ILE A 315 -31.69 -9.20 -0.10
CA ILE A 315 -32.54 -8.19 -0.73
C ILE A 315 -31.78 -6.87 -0.74
N VAL A 316 -30.89 -6.74 -1.71
CA VAL A 316 -30.36 -5.44 -2.08
C VAL A 316 -31.44 -4.73 -2.89
N ASP A 317 -32.15 -3.77 -2.27
CA ASP A 317 -33.11 -2.94 -3.01
C ASP A 317 -32.34 -2.01 -3.96
N PHE A 318 -32.33 -2.35 -5.25
CA PHE A 318 -31.70 -1.57 -6.31
C PHE A 318 -32.28 -0.16 -6.48
N ARG A 319 -33.41 0.15 -5.83
CA ARG A 319 -34.01 1.50 -5.78
C ARG A 319 -33.47 2.34 -4.63
N SER A 320 -32.72 1.74 -3.70
CA SER A 320 -32.09 2.45 -2.59
C SER A 320 -31.15 3.52 -3.14
N ARG A 321 -31.55 4.79 -3.08
CA ARG A 321 -30.72 5.90 -3.54
C ARG A 321 -29.53 6.17 -2.62
N ALA A 322 -29.49 5.56 -1.44
CA ALA A 322 -28.33 5.57 -0.57
C ALA A 322 -27.25 4.55 -1.01
N ILE A 323 -27.67 3.39 -1.54
CA ILE A 323 -26.75 2.33 -2.01
C ILE A 323 -26.45 2.50 -3.51
N PHE A 324 -27.41 2.93 -4.30
CA PHE A 324 -27.31 3.17 -5.75
C PHE A 324 -27.64 4.63 -6.11
N PRO A 325 -26.82 5.59 -5.65
CA PRO A 325 -27.05 7.01 -5.88
C PRO A 325 -26.85 7.42 -7.36
N PRO A 326 -27.65 8.37 -7.87
CA PRO A 326 -27.33 9.12 -9.09
C PRO A 326 -26.12 10.05 -8.86
N ILE A 327 -25.59 10.64 -9.94
CA ILE A 327 -24.39 11.50 -9.87
C ILE A 327 -24.53 12.66 -8.86
N ILE A 328 -25.73 13.23 -8.75
CA ILE A 328 -26.03 14.38 -7.88
C ILE A 328 -26.04 14.03 -6.38
N HIS A 329 -26.16 12.74 -6.06
CA HIS A 329 -26.19 12.24 -4.69
C HIS A 329 -24.96 11.39 -4.37
N LEU A 330 -23.97 11.32 -5.28
CA LEU A 330 -22.71 10.66 -4.95
C LEU A 330 -22.01 11.42 -3.83
N PRO A 331 -21.54 10.71 -2.79
CA PRO A 331 -20.99 11.35 -1.61
C PRO A 331 -19.57 11.88 -1.90
N PHE A 332 -19.36 13.14 -1.52
CA PHE A 332 -18.04 13.74 -1.43
C PHE A 332 -17.31 13.23 -0.18
N SER A 333 -15.97 13.22 -0.21
CA SER A 333 -15.14 12.68 0.88
C SER A 333 -15.26 13.41 2.22
N ASN A 334 -15.88 14.60 2.24
CA ASN A 334 -16.18 15.37 3.45
C ASN A 334 -17.56 15.05 4.06
N ASN A 335 -18.37 14.22 3.40
CA ASN A 335 -19.69 13.87 3.91
C ASN A 335 -19.57 12.80 5.02
N SER A 336 -19.82 13.22 6.26
CA SER A 336 -19.70 12.37 7.45
C SER A 336 -20.74 11.25 7.52
N ASP A 337 -21.83 11.29 6.77
CA ASP A 337 -22.81 10.20 6.72
C ASP A 337 -22.24 8.99 5.96
N TYR A 338 -21.45 9.27 4.91
CA TYR A 338 -20.88 8.26 4.03
C TYR A 338 -19.42 7.95 4.32
N TYR A 339 -18.68 8.90 4.90
CA TYR A 339 -17.27 8.75 5.19
C TYR A 339 -16.99 8.96 6.66
N GLU A 340 -16.04 8.19 7.16
CA GLU A 340 -15.38 8.45 8.43
C GLU A 340 -14.04 9.08 8.10
N THR A 341 -13.72 10.19 8.77
CA THR A 341 -12.48 10.94 8.57
C THR A 341 -11.65 10.90 9.85
N ASN A 342 -10.35 10.73 9.71
CA ASN A 342 -9.39 10.69 10.81
C ASN A 342 -8.72 12.07 11.03
N GLU A 343 -7.83 12.21 12.01
CA GLU A 343 -7.13 13.47 12.34
C GLU A 343 -6.30 13.99 11.17
N ASP A 344 -5.74 13.08 10.36
CA ASP A 344 -4.95 13.39 9.17
C ASP A 344 -5.79 13.71 7.93
N SER A 345 -7.10 13.95 8.10
CA SER A 345 -8.05 14.17 7.00
C SER A 345 -8.16 13.01 6.00
N CYS A 346 -7.70 11.82 6.38
CA CYS A 346 -7.89 10.59 5.61
C CYS A 346 -9.32 10.08 5.81
N SER A 347 -10.01 9.78 4.70
CA SER A 347 -11.41 9.33 4.72
C SER A 347 -11.56 7.88 4.28
N ARG A 348 -12.46 7.15 4.94
CA ARG A 348 -12.86 5.78 4.56
C ARG A 348 -14.38 5.65 4.56
N ALA A 349 -14.90 5.04 3.50
CA ALA A 349 -16.34 4.84 3.32
C ALA A 349 -16.94 4.05 4.48
N ARG A 350 -17.97 4.57 5.15
CA ARG A 350 -18.68 3.92 6.27
C ARG A 350 -19.45 2.68 5.84
N ASN A 351 -19.98 2.71 4.62
CA ASN A 351 -20.69 1.66 3.91
C ASN A 351 -20.30 1.73 2.44
N HIS A 352 -20.48 0.64 1.68
CA HIS A 352 -20.26 0.65 0.24
C HIS A 352 -21.52 1.13 -0.51
N TRP A 353 -21.32 1.87 -1.59
CA TRP A 353 -22.36 2.22 -2.57
C TRP A 353 -21.86 1.89 -3.99
N CYS A 354 -22.76 1.84 -4.97
CA CYS A 354 -22.44 1.52 -6.35
C CYS A 354 -23.19 2.46 -7.30
N PHE A 355 -22.45 3.19 -8.14
CA PHE A 355 -23.05 3.97 -9.22
C PHE A 355 -23.34 3.08 -10.42
N PHE A 356 -24.54 3.22 -11.02
CA PHE A 356 -24.87 2.61 -12.31
C PHE A 356 -25.02 3.67 -13.41
N GLY A 357 -24.42 3.40 -14.56
CA GLY A 357 -24.56 4.23 -15.75
C GLY A 357 -24.67 3.40 -17.02
N LYS A 358 -25.65 3.68 -17.88
CA LYS A 358 -25.79 3.06 -19.19
C LYS A 358 -24.92 3.78 -20.22
N ILE A 359 -24.04 3.06 -20.92
CA ILE A 359 -23.18 3.62 -21.97
C ILE A 359 -24.05 4.13 -23.13
N THR A 360 -23.99 5.43 -23.39
CA THR A 360 -24.68 6.08 -24.53
C THR A 360 -23.75 6.29 -25.72
N HIS A 361 -22.48 6.64 -25.45
CA HIS A 361 -21.44 6.89 -26.46
C HIS A 361 -20.06 6.48 -25.94
N THR A 362 -19.20 5.96 -26.82
CA THR A 362 -17.84 5.49 -26.47
C THR A 362 -16.72 6.47 -26.83
N THR A 363 -17.01 7.47 -27.67
CA THR A 363 -16.00 8.41 -28.18
C THR A 363 -16.41 9.89 -28.07
N LYS A 364 -17.63 10.17 -27.57
CA LYS A 364 -18.19 11.54 -27.46
C LYS A 364 -17.25 12.50 -26.72
N PHE A 365 -16.45 11.97 -25.80
CA PHE A 365 -15.58 12.74 -24.91
C PHE A 365 -14.10 12.36 -25.03
N GLY A 366 -13.73 11.83 -26.20
CA GLY A 366 -12.38 11.33 -26.47
C GLY A 366 -12.20 9.84 -26.15
N LYS A 367 -11.02 9.32 -26.47
CA LYS A 367 -10.70 7.88 -26.40
C LYS A 367 -10.54 7.33 -24.97
N SER A 368 -10.51 8.20 -23.97
CA SER A 368 -10.28 7.87 -22.56
C SER A 368 -11.49 8.23 -21.68
N SER A 369 -12.68 8.27 -22.28
CA SER A 369 -13.91 8.60 -21.58
C SER A 369 -15.12 7.96 -22.25
N LEU A 370 -16.14 7.66 -21.46
CA LEU A 370 -17.45 7.23 -21.93
C LEU A 370 -18.49 8.30 -21.59
N ALA A 371 -19.51 8.41 -22.43
CA ALA A 371 -20.76 9.07 -22.05
C ALA A 371 -21.67 8.00 -21.45
N VAL A 372 -22.09 8.20 -20.20
CA VAL A 372 -22.99 7.30 -19.50
C VAL A 372 -24.20 8.06 -19.00
N LYS A 373 -25.38 7.43 -19.05
CA LYS A 373 -26.63 7.95 -18.53
C LYS A 373 -26.93 7.30 -17.19
N ASP A 374 -27.06 8.08 -16.12
CA ASP A 374 -27.31 7.58 -14.77
C ASP A 374 -28.76 7.13 -14.55
N VAL A 375 -29.08 6.71 -13.32
CA VAL A 375 -30.41 6.24 -12.91
C VAL A 375 -31.51 7.29 -13.00
N ASP A 376 -31.18 8.58 -12.99
CA ASP A 376 -32.14 9.69 -13.20
C ASP A 376 -32.18 10.15 -14.65
N GLY A 377 -31.41 9.50 -15.50
CA GLY A 377 -31.35 9.83 -16.91
C GLY A 377 -30.43 11.00 -17.25
N LYS A 378 -29.58 11.46 -16.32
CA LYS A 378 -28.59 12.49 -16.59
C LYS A 378 -27.39 11.87 -17.32
N GLU A 379 -27.02 12.43 -18.47
CA GLU A 379 -25.82 12.02 -19.18
C GLU A 379 -24.59 12.71 -18.59
N ILE A 380 -23.54 11.94 -18.30
CA ILE A 380 -22.32 12.39 -17.63
C ILE A 380 -21.05 11.85 -18.30
N LYS A 381 -19.91 12.49 -18.01
CA LYS A 381 -18.56 11.94 -18.26
C LYS A 381 -18.28 10.82 -17.30
N LEU A 382 -17.84 9.69 -17.83
CA LEU A 382 -16.98 8.76 -17.11
C LEU A 382 -15.59 8.85 -17.73
N ALA A 383 -14.64 9.52 -17.06
CA ALA A 383 -13.26 9.62 -17.52
C ALA A 383 -12.39 8.55 -16.86
N PHE A 384 -11.48 7.95 -17.62
CA PHE A 384 -10.52 6.99 -17.11
C PHE A 384 -9.20 7.67 -16.79
N GLY A 385 -8.99 7.95 -15.50
CA GLY A 385 -7.70 8.35 -14.92
C GLY A 385 -6.78 7.16 -14.61
N THR A 386 -7.15 5.96 -15.02
CA THR A 386 -6.34 4.74 -14.93
C THR A 386 -5.13 4.83 -15.87
N GLU A 387 -4.12 3.98 -15.62
CA GLU A 387 -2.91 3.98 -16.44
C GLU A 387 -3.20 3.63 -17.90
N GLU A 388 -4.10 2.67 -18.14
CA GLU A 388 -4.53 2.24 -19.47
C GLU A 388 -5.63 3.10 -20.09
N ARG A 389 -6.10 4.11 -19.35
CA ARG A 389 -7.07 5.11 -19.79
C ARG A 389 -8.33 4.50 -20.41
N GLY A 390 -8.84 3.41 -19.83
CA GLY A 390 -10.05 2.71 -20.24
C GLY A 390 -9.81 1.48 -21.12
N ARG A 391 -8.57 1.21 -21.56
CA ARG A 391 -8.22 0.03 -22.38
C ARG A 391 -8.11 -1.25 -21.57
N GLU A 392 -8.10 -1.15 -20.24
CA GLU A 392 -8.22 -2.27 -19.31
C GLU A 392 -9.58 -2.97 -19.39
N LEU A 393 -10.60 -2.29 -19.92
CA LEU A 393 -11.92 -2.87 -20.11
C LEU A 393 -11.97 -3.74 -21.37
N PRO A 394 -12.61 -4.92 -21.31
CA PRO A 394 -12.79 -5.76 -22.49
C PRO A 394 -13.51 -4.98 -23.60
N PRO A 395 -12.93 -4.87 -24.82
CA PRO A 395 -13.53 -4.05 -25.90
C PRO A 395 -14.95 -4.46 -26.26
N ASN A 396 -15.28 -5.75 -26.12
CA ASN A 396 -16.61 -6.30 -26.35
C ASN A 396 -17.64 -5.89 -25.28
N ARG A 397 -17.23 -5.39 -24.12
CA ARG A 397 -18.11 -4.90 -23.05
C ARG A 397 -18.24 -3.38 -23.01
N VAL A 398 -17.41 -2.66 -23.76
CA VAL A 398 -17.48 -1.20 -23.89
C VAL A 398 -18.27 -0.85 -25.15
N VAL A 399 -19.55 -1.21 -25.17
CA VAL A 399 -20.46 -0.94 -26.28
C VAL A 399 -21.68 -0.17 -25.80
N LYS A 400 -22.25 0.66 -26.69
CA LYS A 400 -23.51 1.38 -26.43
C LYS A 400 -24.58 0.38 -25.99
N GLY A 401 -25.30 0.72 -24.92
CA GLY A 401 -26.31 -0.16 -24.34
C GLY A 401 -25.87 -0.88 -23.06
N CYS A 402 -24.56 -1.11 -22.88
CA CYS A 402 -24.04 -1.80 -21.70
C CYS A 402 -24.14 -0.96 -20.43
N THR A 403 -24.21 -1.64 -19.28
CA THR A 403 -24.25 -1.00 -17.96
C THR A 403 -22.85 -1.02 -17.35
N VAL A 404 -22.46 0.13 -16.82
CA VAL A 404 -21.25 0.32 -16.02
C VAL A 404 -21.65 0.38 -14.55
N ALA A 405 -20.95 -0.37 -13.71
CA ALA A 405 -21.08 -0.34 -12.26
C ALA A 405 -19.78 0.14 -11.63
N ILE A 406 -19.86 1.13 -10.74
CA ILE A 406 -18.69 1.72 -10.08
C ILE A 406 -18.88 1.70 -8.58
N ILE A 407 -18.15 0.83 -7.88
CA ILE A 407 -18.20 0.74 -6.41
C ILE A 407 -17.51 1.96 -5.81
N ASN A 408 -18.13 2.57 -4.81
CA ASN A 408 -17.67 3.77 -4.11
C ASN A 408 -17.33 4.94 -5.05
N ALA A 409 -18.12 5.10 -6.12
CA ALA A 409 -17.94 6.17 -7.09
C ALA A 409 -17.94 7.55 -6.42
N LYS A 410 -17.11 8.46 -6.95
CA LYS A 410 -16.99 9.83 -6.47
C LYS A 410 -17.32 10.81 -7.61
N PRO A 411 -18.01 11.91 -7.30
CA PRO A 411 -18.18 12.99 -8.27
C PRO A 411 -16.83 13.68 -8.50
N TYR A 412 -16.59 14.12 -9.73
CA TYR A 412 -15.41 14.86 -10.14
C TYR A 412 -15.84 16.08 -10.98
N GLU A 413 -15.28 17.24 -10.66
CA GLU A 413 -15.51 18.47 -11.37
C GLU A 413 -14.43 18.65 -12.45
N PHE A 414 -14.84 18.59 -13.73
CA PHE A 414 -13.92 18.76 -14.85
C PHE A 414 -13.71 20.25 -15.16
N PRO A 415 -12.49 20.68 -15.53
CA PRO A 415 -12.21 22.07 -15.89
C PRO A 415 -13.12 22.59 -16.99
N ILE A 416 -13.56 23.85 -16.86
CA ILE A 416 -14.50 24.52 -17.77
C ILE A 416 -13.93 24.64 -19.20
N GLU A 417 -12.60 24.69 -19.33
CA GLU A 417 -11.87 24.84 -20.60
C GLU A 417 -11.86 23.57 -21.49
N ASP A 418 -12.37 22.43 -20.99
CA ASP A 418 -12.58 21.25 -21.85
C ASP A 418 -13.77 21.54 -22.80
N GLU A 419 -13.48 21.94 -24.04
CA GLU A 419 -14.46 22.32 -25.08
C GLU A 419 -15.52 21.24 -25.35
N ASN A 420 -15.31 20.00 -24.89
CA ASN A 420 -16.29 18.93 -24.98
C ASN A 420 -17.37 18.97 -23.86
N TYR A 421 -17.27 19.89 -22.89
CA TYR A 421 -17.90 19.72 -21.57
C TYR A 421 -18.80 20.81 -21.00
N GLY A 422 -18.58 22.09 -21.31
CA GLY A 422 -19.35 23.16 -20.66
C GLY A 422 -19.45 23.01 -19.12
N GLY A 423 -18.34 22.71 -18.44
CA GLY A 423 -18.21 22.77 -16.97
C GLY A 423 -19.18 21.89 -16.16
N ASN A 424 -19.27 20.59 -16.44
CA ASN A 424 -20.21 19.69 -15.74
C ASN A 424 -19.53 18.65 -14.83
N ILE A 425 -20.16 18.36 -13.69
CA ILE A 425 -19.81 17.26 -12.77
C ILE A 425 -19.96 15.90 -13.49
N GLY A 426 -18.93 15.06 -13.41
CA GLY A 426 -18.94 13.68 -13.89
C GLY A 426 -18.23 12.75 -12.92
N ILE A 427 -17.71 11.62 -13.40
CA ILE A 427 -16.95 10.66 -12.62
C ILE A 427 -15.55 10.53 -13.21
N LEU A 428 -14.53 10.71 -12.37
CA LEU A 428 -13.16 10.31 -12.69
C LEU A 428 -12.92 8.95 -12.05
N HIS A 429 -12.75 7.93 -12.89
CA HIS A 429 -12.40 6.59 -12.47
C HIS A 429 -10.90 6.38 -12.57
N ASP A 430 -10.23 6.22 -11.44
CA ASP A 430 -8.79 6.09 -11.32
C ASP A 430 -8.34 4.67 -10.87
N HIS A 431 -9.28 3.74 -10.70
CA HIS A 431 -9.00 2.47 -10.04
C HIS A 431 -9.72 1.27 -10.67
N GLU A 432 -9.03 0.58 -11.59
CA GLU A 432 -9.54 -0.47 -12.50
C GLU A 432 -10.47 -1.53 -11.87
N LEU A 433 -10.29 -1.84 -10.58
CA LEU A 433 -11.01 -2.93 -9.90
C LEU A 433 -12.33 -2.54 -9.24
N TYR A 434 -12.67 -1.25 -9.19
CA TYR A 434 -13.99 -0.81 -8.73
C TYR A 434 -15.01 -0.70 -9.86
N LEU A 435 -14.57 -0.97 -11.10
CA LEU A 435 -15.36 -0.84 -12.31
C LEU A 435 -15.72 -2.22 -12.86
N GLN A 436 -17.01 -2.45 -13.06
CA GLN A 436 -17.49 -3.62 -13.79
C GLN A 436 -18.39 -3.20 -14.94
N THR A 437 -18.34 -3.99 -16.02
CA THR A 437 -19.17 -3.79 -17.23
C THR A 437 -20.00 -5.03 -17.51
N PHE A 438 -21.28 -4.80 -17.81
CA PHE A 438 -22.28 -5.83 -18.04
C PHE A 438 -22.98 -5.60 -19.39
N PHE A 439 -23.26 -6.68 -20.12
CA PHE A 439 -24.02 -6.63 -21.37
C PHE A 439 -25.48 -6.20 -21.15
N GLU A 440 -26.12 -5.72 -22.21
CA GLU A 440 -27.53 -5.29 -22.25
C GLU A 440 -28.55 -6.44 -22.04
N ARG A 441 -28.11 -7.63 -21.60
CA ARG A 441 -29.06 -8.63 -21.11
C ARG A 441 -29.60 -8.13 -19.79
N ALA A 442 -30.91 -7.88 -19.77
CA ALA A 442 -31.71 -7.74 -18.57
C ALA A 442 -31.16 -8.66 -17.49
N ILE A 443 -30.92 -8.10 -16.32
CA ILE A 443 -30.74 -8.89 -15.13
C ILE A 443 -32.00 -9.77 -15.02
N ARG A 444 -31.83 -11.08 -15.25
CA ARG A 444 -32.93 -12.03 -15.49
C ARG A 444 -33.03 -12.94 -14.27
N VAL A 445 -34.08 -12.74 -13.47
CA VAL A 445 -34.42 -13.58 -12.32
C VAL A 445 -35.28 -14.76 -12.78
N GLU A 446 -34.90 -15.98 -12.38
CA GLU A 446 -35.83 -17.10 -12.25
C GLU A 446 -36.44 -17.06 -10.83
N ARG A 447 -37.77 -16.94 -10.76
CA ARG A 447 -38.50 -16.83 -9.49
C ARG A 447 -38.51 -18.17 -8.75
N SER A 448 -38.30 -18.11 -7.43
CA SER A 448 -39.01 -18.98 -6.50
C SER A 448 -40.03 -18.13 -5.74
N ASP A 449 -41.31 -18.53 -5.85
CA ASP A 449 -42.51 -17.99 -5.19
C ASP A 449 -43.21 -16.73 -5.80
N PRO A 450 -44.39 -16.87 -6.45
CA PRO A 450 -45.19 -15.77 -6.99
C PRO A 450 -46.14 -15.07 -5.99
N SER A 451 -46.15 -15.44 -4.71
CA SER A 451 -47.23 -15.06 -3.77
C SER A 451 -47.14 -13.67 -3.14
N VAL A 452 -46.06 -12.91 -3.39
CA VAL A 452 -45.90 -11.55 -2.82
C VAL A 452 -45.62 -10.54 -3.95
N PHE A 453 -46.36 -9.43 -3.93
CA PHE A 453 -46.24 -8.20 -4.75
C PHE A 453 -47.04 -8.04 -6.06
N ASN A 454 -47.78 -6.91 -6.07
CA ASN A 454 -48.67 -6.40 -7.11
C ASN A 454 -47.86 -5.84 -8.31
N ARG A 455 -48.15 -6.35 -9.51
CA ARG A 455 -47.38 -6.20 -10.76
C ARG A 455 -47.33 -4.79 -11.36
N ASN A 456 -48.15 -3.84 -10.90
CA ASN A 456 -48.52 -2.67 -11.69
C ASN A 456 -47.76 -1.35 -11.39
N GLU A 457 -46.89 -1.30 -10.38
CA GLU A 457 -46.12 -0.09 -10.06
C GLU A 457 -44.66 -0.11 -10.56
N TRP A 458 -44.15 -1.29 -10.97
CA TRP A 458 -42.73 -1.50 -11.32
C TRP A 458 -42.32 -0.95 -12.70
N SER A 459 -43.26 -0.75 -13.64
CA SER A 459 -42.93 -0.53 -15.07
C SER A 459 -42.81 0.94 -15.51
N LYS A 460 -42.97 1.92 -14.62
CA LYS A 460 -43.16 3.32 -15.03
C LYS A 460 -41.98 4.28 -14.79
N SER A 461 -40.95 3.91 -14.03
CA SER A 461 -39.90 4.87 -13.62
C SER A 461 -38.46 4.55 -14.04
N VAL A 462 -38.04 3.29 -14.23
CA VAL A 462 -36.68 2.96 -14.73
C VAL A 462 -36.71 1.64 -15.53
N SER A 463 -36.94 1.71 -16.84
CA SER A 463 -37.21 0.52 -17.68
C SER A 463 -36.03 -0.44 -17.90
N TRP A 464 -34.84 -0.13 -17.39
CA TRP A 464 -33.60 -0.88 -17.65
C TRP A 464 -32.93 -1.52 -16.42
N MET A 465 -33.48 -1.33 -15.21
CA MET A 465 -33.00 -2.00 -13.99
C MET A 465 -34.05 -3.00 -13.50
N SER A 466 -33.73 -4.29 -13.48
CA SER A 466 -34.47 -5.34 -12.76
C SER A 466 -33.55 -6.23 -11.93
N GLU A 467 -34.08 -6.99 -10.97
CA GLU A 467 -33.41 -7.49 -9.75
C GLU A 467 -32.24 -8.50 -9.92
N GLU A 468 -31.18 -8.31 -9.13
CA GLU A 468 -29.95 -9.10 -8.84
C GLU A 468 -28.66 -8.90 -9.66
N ILE A 469 -27.68 -8.22 -9.04
CA ILE A 469 -26.25 -8.45 -9.26
C ILE A 469 -25.70 -9.06 -7.97
N SER A 470 -25.12 -10.25 -8.03
CA SER A 470 -24.29 -10.77 -6.94
C SER A 470 -22.94 -10.04 -6.96
N LEU A 471 -22.89 -8.84 -6.38
CA LEU A 471 -21.63 -8.24 -5.97
C LEU A 471 -21.30 -8.82 -4.60
N ALA A 472 -20.27 -9.66 -4.53
CA ALA A 472 -19.67 -9.99 -3.24
C ALA A 472 -19.03 -8.70 -2.70
N PHE A 473 -19.66 -8.11 -1.68
CA PHE A 473 -19.13 -6.96 -0.95
C PHE A 473 -18.10 -7.41 0.08
#